data_AF-A0AAV9AH83-F1
#
_entry.id   AF-A0AAV9AH83-F1
#
_cell.length_a   1.000
_cell.length_b   1.000
_cell.length_c   1.000
_cell.angle_alpha   90.00
_cell.angle_beta   90.00
_cell.angle_gamma   90.00
#
_symmetry.space_group_name_H-M   'P 1'
#
loop_
_entity.id
_entity.type
_entity.pdbx_description
1 polymer ?
#
loop_
_entity_poly.entity_id
_entity_poly.type
_entity_poly.pdbx_seq_one_letter_code
_entity_poly.pdbx_strand_id
1 'polypeptide(L)'
;MAAKDGSSFLVSATPVTVVAHLFGVVAVTLMLVWILYFRGGVSLTSNNKEQLFNLHPLLMLIGFIFVGGEAAMAHKIIPGTQKAQRFVHMALLLIALSMAAFGLYIVFKFQHDIGMPDMYSLHSWLGMGTVCLFALQMIKP
;
A
#
# COMPACT_ATOMS: atom_id res chain seq x y z
N MET A 1 16.07 39.20 -30.75
CA MET A 1 16.15 38.74 -29.35
C MET A 1 15.58 37.34 -29.31
N ALA A 2 16.43 36.33 -29.11
CA ALA A 2 16.10 34.92 -29.32
C ALA A 2 15.12 34.40 -28.25
N ALA A 3 14.07 33.69 -28.68
CA ALA A 3 13.19 32.95 -27.80
C ALA A 3 13.98 31.79 -27.17
N LYS A 4 14.00 31.76 -25.83
CA LYS A 4 14.63 30.70 -25.04
C LYS A 4 13.73 29.47 -25.10
N ASP A 5 14.04 28.56 -26.01
CA ASP A 5 13.45 27.23 -26.09
C ASP A 5 13.79 26.44 -24.82
N GLY A 6 12.78 26.28 -23.96
CA GLY A 6 12.89 25.57 -22.70
C GLY A 6 12.58 24.09 -22.93
N SER A 7 13.65 23.32 -23.15
CA SER A 7 13.72 21.86 -23.25
C SER A 7 12.49 21.08 -22.75
N SER A 8 11.82 20.43 -23.70
CA SER A 8 10.77 19.44 -23.53
C SER A 8 11.32 18.11 -22.95
N PHE A 9 11.53 18.09 -21.63
CA PHE A 9 11.60 16.82 -20.86
C PHE A 9 10.26 16.54 -20.16
N LEU A 10 9.14 16.81 -20.83
CA LEU A 10 7.85 16.29 -20.41
C LEU A 10 7.70 14.90 -21.03
N VAL A 11 8.40 13.91 -20.47
CA VAL A 11 7.91 12.52 -20.57
C VAL A 11 6.48 12.59 -20.05
N SER A 12 5.51 12.37 -20.93
CA SER A 12 4.10 12.35 -20.55
C SER A 12 3.97 11.47 -19.30
N ALA A 13 3.31 11.94 -18.25
CA ALA A 13 3.19 11.14 -17.02
C ALA A 13 2.42 9.82 -17.27
N THR A 14 1.69 9.75 -18.37
CA THR A 14 0.81 8.65 -18.77
C THR A 14 1.50 7.30 -18.99
N PRO A 15 2.62 7.14 -19.73
CA PRO A 15 3.34 5.87 -19.83
C PRO A 15 3.80 5.33 -18.48
N VAL A 16 4.32 6.19 -17.59
CA VAL A 16 4.81 5.75 -16.27
C VAL A 16 3.66 5.24 -15.41
N THR A 17 2.52 5.93 -15.42
CA THR A 17 1.35 5.54 -14.63
C THR A 17 0.74 4.25 -15.16
N VAL A 18 0.69 4.05 -16.48
CA VAL A 18 0.21 2.79 -17.09
C VAL A 18 1.11 1.63 -16.69
N VAL A 19 2.42 1.80 -16.75
CA VAL A 19 3.38 0.77 -16.31
C VAL A 19 3.20 0.44 -14.82
N ALA A 20 3.04 1.45 -13.97
CA ALA A 20 2.79 1.26 -12.55
C ALA A 20 1.49 0.46 -12.28
N HIS A 21 0.41 0.79 -12.98
CA HIS A 21 -0.86 0.06 -12.88
C HIS A 21 -0.73 -1.40 -13.32
N LEU A 22 -0.03 -1.65 -14.43
CA LEU A 22 0.21 -3.02 -14.92
C LEU A 22 0.97 -3.85 -13.88
N PHE A 23 2.06 -3.31 -13.31
CA PHE A 23 2.80 -4.00 -12.25
C PHE A 23 1.95 -4.20 -10.99
N GLY A 24 1.12 -3.21 -10.63
CA GLY A 24 0.19 -3.32 -9.51
C GLY A 24 -0.84 -4.44 -9.70
N VAL A 25 -1.46 -4.52 -10.88
CA VAL A 25 -2.39 -5.60 -11.23
C VAL A 25 -1.70 -6.96 -11.18
N VAL A 26 -0.52 -7.09 -11.79
CA VAL A 26 0.26 -8.33 -11.75
C VAL A 26 0.59 -8.74 -10.31
N ALA A 27 1.07 -7.80 -9.48
CA ALA A 27 1.40 -8.08 -8.09
C ALA A 27 0.18 -8.55 -7.29
N VAL A 28 -0.98 -7.89 -7.44
CA VAL A 28 -2.23 -8.29 -6.78
C VAL A 28 -2.68 -9.67 -7.27
N THR A 29 -2.63 -9.95 -8.57
CA THR A 29 -2.98 -11.27 -9.11
C THR A 29 -2.07 -12.36 -8.56
N LEU A 30 -0.75 -12.15 -8.56
CA LEU A 30 0.20 -13.11 -8.00
C LEU A 30 -0.02 -13.35 -6.50
N MET A 31 -0.33 -12.30 -5.74
CA MET A 31 -0.69 -12.42 -4.31
C MET A 31 -1.96 -13.23 -4.10
N LEU A 32 -3.00 -13.00 -4.90
CA LEU A 32 -4.24 -13.76 -4.83
C LEU A 32 -4.02 -15.23 -5.20
N VAL A 33 -3.25 -15.52 -6.24
CA VAL A 33 -2.86 -16.90 -6.60
C VAL A 33 -2.10 -17.55 -5.45
N TRP A 34 -1.11 -16.85 -4.87
CA TRP A 34 -0.35 -17.36 -3.74
C TRP A 34 -1.24 -17.71 -2.54
N ILE A 35 -2.15 -16.82 -2.17
CA ILE A 35 -3.02 -17.02 -1.01
C ILE A 35 -4.07 -18.10 -1.26
N LEU A 36 -4.78 -18.05 -2.39
CA LEU A 36 -5.91 -18.93 -2.66
C LEU A 36 -5.46 -20.34 -3.06
N TYR A 37 -4.41 -20.45 -3.89
CA TYR A 37 -3.96 -21.74 -4.40
C TYR A 37 -2.92 -22.41 -3.48
N PHE A 38 -1.92 -21.65 -3.00
CA PHE A 38 -0.80 -22.25 -2.24
C PHE A 38 -0.96 -22.18 -0.73
N ARG A 39 -1.63 -21.15 -0.18
CA ARG A 39 -1.76 -20.96 1.28
C ARG A 39 -3.13 -21.31 1.86
N GLY A 40 -4.03 -21.87 1.04
CA GLY A 40 -5.31 -22.39 1.48
C GLY A 40 -6.35 -21.32 1.85
N GLY A 41 -6.20 -20.09 1.36
CA GLY A 41 -7.19 -19.02 1.47
C GLY A 41 -7.00 -18.06 2.66
N VAL A 42 -8.04 -17.26 2.91
CA VAL A 42 -8.09 -16.26 4.00
C VAL A 42 -9.28 -16.53 4.92
N SER A 43 -9.09 -16.33 6.21
CA SER A 43 -10.19 -16.39 7.18
C SER A 43 -9.86 -15.60 8.44
N LEU A 44 -10.85 -14.88 8.97
CA LEU A 44 -10.73 -14.14 10.23
C LEU A 44 -11.00 -15.01 11.47
N THR A 45 -11.69 -16.13 11.28
CA THR A 45 -12.20 -17.02 12.35
C THR A 45 -12.12 -18.48 11.91
N SER A 46 -10.96 -18.95 11.46
CA SER A 46 -10.73 -20.38 11.22
C SER A 46 -9.82 -21.02 12.27
N ASN A 47 -9.90 -22.34 12.39
CA ASN A 47 -9.00 -23.14 13.22
C ASN A 47 -7.55 -23.12 12.69
N ASN A 48 -7.36 -22.84 11.40
CA ASN A 48 -6.04 -22.73 10.79
C ASN A 48 -5.53 -21.29 10.86
N LYS A 49 -4.69 -21.02 11.86
CA LYS A 49 -4.12 -19.68 12.11
C LYS A 49 -3.31 -19.13 10.94
N GLU A 50 -2.78 -19.98 10.05
CA GLU A 50 -2.08 -19.51 8.83
C GLU A 50 -3.01 -18.73 7.89
N GLN A 51 -4.31 -19.05 7.84
CA GLN A 51 -5.28 -18.31 7.02
C GLN A 51 -5.56 -16.91 7.57
N LEU A 52 -5.43 -16.73 8.89
CA LEU A 52 -5.46 -15.42 9.52
C LEU A 52 -4.21 -14.64 9.12
N PHE A 53 -3.03 -15.28 9.18
CA PHE A 53 -1.78 -14.64 8.76
C PHE A 53 -1.80 -14.18 7.29
N ASN A 54 -2.40 -14.95 6.38
CA ASN A 54 -2.50 -14.59 4.96
C ASN A 54 -3.20 -13.24 4.70
N LEU A 55 -4.06 -12.77 5.61
CA LEU A 55 -4.66 -11.44 5.51
C LEU A 55 -3.64 -10.32 5.68
N HIS A 56 -2.56 -10.52 6.46
CA HIS A 56 -1.51 -9.53 6.65
C HIS A 56 -0.83 -9.12 5.33
N PRO A 57 -0.17 -10.01 4.58
CA PRO A 57 0.48 -9.64 3.32
C PRO A 57 -0.50 -9.15 2.26
N LEU A 58 -1.75 -9.64 2.27
CA LEU A 58 -2.80 -9.16 1.36
C LEU A 58 -3.16 -7.69 1.63
N LEU A 59 -3.42 -7.35 2.89
CA LEU A 59 -3.77 -5.99 3.31
C LEU A 59 -2.60 -5.02 3.11
N MET A 60 -1.36 -5.47 3.39
CA MET A 60 -0.17 -4.67 3.14
C MET A 60 0.05 -4.42 1.64
N LEU A 61 -0.15 -5.41 0.78
CA LEU A 61 0.01 -5.22 -0.66
C LEU A 61 -1.08 -4.30 -1.24
N ILE A 62 -2.34 -4.58 -0.97
CA ILE A 62 -3.45 -3.82 -1.58
C ILE A 62 -3.53 -2.43 -0.96
N GLY A 63 -3.54 -2.33 0.36
CA GLY A 63 -3.70 -1.07 1.06
C GLY A 63 -2.43 -0.23 1.07
N PHE A 64 -1.37 -0.78 1.64
CA PHE A 64 -0.16 0.01 1.88
C PHE A 64 0.62 0.30 0.59
N ILE A 65 0.78 -0.71 -0.28
CA ILE A 65 1.58 -0.56 -1.50
C ILE A 65 0.74 -0.01 -2.66
N PHE A 66 -0.36 -0.67 -3.04
CA PHE A 66 -1.11 -0.30 -4.23
C PHE A 66 -1.90 1.01 -4.04
N VAL A 67 -2.78 1.08 -3.03
CA VAL A 67 -3.56 2.30 -2.74
C VAL A 67 -2.64 3.46 -2.32
N GLY A 68 -1.58 3.19 -1.54
CA GLY A 68 -0.56 4.19 -1.20
C GLY A 68 0.16 4.73 -2.43
N GLY A 69 0.49 3.88 -3.41
CA GLY A 69 1.07 4.25 -4.69
C GLY A 69 0.14 5.14 -5.54
N GLU A 70 -1.13 4.77 -5.63
CA GLU A 70 -2.15 5.59 -6.30
C GLU A 70 -2.29 6.97 -5.65
N ALA A 71 -2.24 7.02 -4.31
CA ALA A 71 -2.27 8.28 -3.61
C ALA A 71 -1.07 9.16 -3.97
N ALA A 72 0.14 8.61 -4.01
CA ALA A 72 1.35 9.35 -4.40
C ALA A 72 1.27 9.90 -5.83
N MET A 73 0.61 9.19 -6.74
CA MET A 73 0.42 9.63 -8.14
C MET A 73 -0.81 10.54 -8.34
N ALA A 74 -1.69 10.69 -7.34
CA ALA A 74 -2.97 11.39 -7.46
C ALA A 74 -2.84 12.83 -8.01
N HIS A 75 -1.80 13.57 -7.61
CA HIS A 75 -1.53 14.94 -8.10
C HIS A 75 -1.15 15.02 -9.59
N LYS A 76 -0.72 13.90 -10.19
CA LYS A 76 -0.31 13.83 -11.60
C LYS A 76 -1.37 13.20 -12.49
N ILE A 77 -2.15 12.26 -11.96
CA ILE A 77 -3.15 11.50 -12.73
C ILE A 77 -4.50 12.21 -12.76
N ILE A 78 -4.91 12.85 -11.65
CA ILE A 78 -6.28 13.38 -11.53
C ILE A 78 -6.35 14.78 -12.15
N PRO A 79 -7.12 14.98 -13.24
CA PRO A 79 -7.40 16.31 -13.75
C PRO A 79 -8.30 17.04 -12.76
N GLY A 80 -7.89 18.21 -12.28
CA GLY A 80 -8.69 18.97 -11.32
C GLY A 80 -7.94 20.13 -10.68
N THR A 81 -8.60 20.79 -9.72
CA THR A 81 -7.97 21.86 -8.93
C THR A 81 -6.99 21.26 -7.92
N GLN A 82 -5.99 22.05 -7.51
CA GLN A 82 -5.04 21.65 -6.46
C GLN A 82 -5.73 21.22 -5.17
N LYS A 83 -6.87 21.85 -4.82
CA LYS A 83 -7.68 21.47 -3.66
C LYS A 83 -8.28 20.07 -3.82
N ALA A 84 -8.82 19.75 -4.98
CA ALA A 84 -9.41 18.44 -5.25
C ALA A 84 -8.35 17.32 -5.27
N GLN A 85 -7.21 17.56 -5.91
CA GLN A 85 -6.11 16.60 -5.93
C GLN A 85 -5.58 16.30 -4.53
N ARG A 86 -5.39 17.34 -3.70
CA ARG A 86 -4.96 17.18 -2.30
C ARG A 86 -5.99 16.42 -1.48
N PHE A 87 -7.28 16.68 -1.67
CA PHE A 87 -8.33 15.93 -1.00
C PHE A 87 -8.27 14.43 -1.35
N VAL A 88 -8.15 14.09 -2.64
CA VAL A 88 -8.06 12.68 -3.06
C VAL A 88 -6.78 12.03 -2.56
N HIS A 89 -5.64 12.71 -2.64
CA HIS A 89 -4.37 12.25 -2.08
C HIS A 89 -4.50 11.88 -0.60
N MET A 90 -5.05 12.79 0.21
CA MET A 90 -5.25 12.56 1.65
C MET A 90 -6.26 11.45 1.93
N ALA A 91 -7.35 11.37 1.16
CA ALA A 91 -8.36 10.32 1.32
C ALA A 91 -7.77 8.93 1.02
N LEU A 92 -7.01 8.79 -0.07
CA LEU A 92 -6.37 7.52 -0.44
C LEU A 92 -5.31 7.11 0.60
N LEU A 93 -4.52 8.05 1.12
CA LEU A 93 -3.55 7.74 2.16
C LEU A 93 -4.20 7.33 3.48
N LEU A 94 -5.34 7.93 3.84
CA LEU A 94 -6.10 7.52 5.02
C LEU A 94 -6.63 6.08 4.87
N ILE A 95 -7.11 5.72 3.68
CA ILE A 95 -7.53 4.34 3.37
C ILE A 95 -6.33 3.39 3.48
N ALA A 96 -5.20 3.73 2.86
CA ALA A 96 -3.97 2.94 2.91
C ALA A 96 -3.48 2.72 4.35
N LEU A 97 -3.47 3.78 5.17
CA LEU A 97 -3.07 3.71 6.58
C LEU A 97 -4.02 2.83 7.40
N SER A 98 -5.33 2.95 7.16
CA SER A 98 -6.35 2.15 7.84
C SER A 98 -6.19 0.65 7.53
N MET A 99 -5.93 0.32 6.26
CA MET A 99 -5.64 -1.06 5.83
C MET A 99 -4.32 -1.58 6.41
N ALA A 100 -3.27 -0.76 6.46
CA ALA A 100 -2.00 -1.12 7.08
C ALA A 100 -2.14 -1.37 8.59
N ALA A 101 -2.90 -0.51 9.29
CA ALA A 101 -3.20 -0.70 10.71
C ALA A 101 -3.97 -2.00 10.96
N PHE A 102 -4.94 -2.33 10.10
CA PHE A 102 -5.65 -3.61 10.18
C PHE A 102 -4.72 -4.80 9.88
N GLY A 103 -3.84 -4.69 8.88
CA GLY A 103 -2.82 -5.70 8.59
C GLY A 103 -1.86 -5.93 9.77
N LEU A 104 -1.45 -4.87 10.47
CA LEU A 104 -0.66 -4.97 11.70
C LEU A 104 -1.43 -5.67 12.82
N TYR A 105 -2.69 -5.29 13.04
CA TYR A 105 -3.55 -5.97 14.02
C TYR A 105 -3.63 -7.48 13.76
N ILE A 106 -3.77 -7.89 12.49
CA ILE A 106 -3.82 -9.30 12.10
C ILE A 106 -2.53 -10.04 12.48
N VAL A 107 -1.34 -9.47 12.22
CA VAL A 107 -0.08 -10.17 12.54
C VAL A 107 0.16 -10.26 14.05
N PHE A 108 -0.17 -9.22 14.81
CA PHE A 108 -0.10 -9.26 16.27
C PHE A 108 -1.07 -10.29 16.86
N LYS A 109 -2.31 -10.33 16.35
CA LYS A 109 -3.28 -11.36 16.75
C LYS A 109 -2.77 -12.76 16.43
N PHE A 110 -2.21 -12.97 15.24
CA PHE A 110 -1.64 -14.25 14.84
C PHE A 110 -0.48 -14.67 15.77
N GLN A 111 0.47 -13.77 16.04
CA GLN A 111 1.62 -14.02 16.93
C GLN A 111 1.16 -14.36 18.36
N HIS A 112 0.20 -13.60 18.88
CA HIS A 112 -0.43 -13.87 20.18
C HIS A 112 -1.09 -15.25 20.21
N ASP A 113 -1.89 -15.58 19.19
CA ASP A 113 -2.62 -16.85 19.13
C ASP A 113 -1.68 -18.06 19.09
N ILE A 114 -0.50 -17.97 18.45
CA ILE A 114 0.49 -19.05 18.39
C ILE A 114 1.53 -19.00 19.52
N GLY A 115 1.47 -18.01 20.41
CA GLY A 115 2.41 -17.85 21.52
C GLY A 115 3.83 -17.43 21.11
N MET A 116 3.98 -16.78 19.95
CA MET A 116 5.27 -16.24 19.53
C MET A 116 5.47 -14.82 20.09
N PRO A 117 6.70 -14.43 20.43
CA PRO A 117 7.00 -13.06 20.82
C PRO A 117 6.77 -12.10 19.65
N ASP A 118 6.24 -10.92 19.94
CA ASP A 118 6.05 -9.86 18.94
C ASP A 118 7.37 -9.16 18.58
N MET A 119 7.41 -8.51 17.41
CA MET A 119 8.48 -7.58 17.01
C MET A 119 9.92 -8.13 17.12
N TYR A 120 10.13 -9.44 16.97
CA TYR A 120 11.49 -10.03 17.08
C TYR A 120 12.30 -9.95 15.77
N SER A 121 11.65 -9.70 14.63
CA SER A 121 12.30 -9.73 13.31
C SER A 121 12.68 -8.33 12.82
N LEU A 122 13.72 -8.25 11.99
CA LEU A 122 14.07 -6.99 11.30
C LEU A 122 12.93 -6.49 10.41
N HIS A 123 12.18 -7.40 9.78
CA HIS A 123 11.01 -7.04 8.98
C HIS A 123 9.97 -6.29 9.81
N SER A 124 9.66 -6.77 11.02
CA SER A 124 8.71 -6.10 11.91
C SER A 124 9.17 -4.71 12.35
N TRP A 125 10.46 -4.50 12.59
CA TRP A 125 10.99 -3.19 12.98
C TRP A 125 10.88 -2.20 11.82
N LEU A 126 11.29 -2.61 10.62
CA LEU A 126 11.17 -1.79 9.42
C LEU A 126 9.70 -1.51 9.08
N GLY A 127 8.84 -2.52 9.18
CA GLY A 127 7.40 -2.38 8.94
C GLY A 127 6.75 -1.37 9.89
N MET A 128 7.01 -1.50 11.19
CA MET A 128 6.50 -0.57 12.20
C MET A 128 7.02 0.85 11.96
N GLY A 129 8.33 1.00 11.73
CA GLY A 129 8.93 2.30 11.41
C GLY A 129 8.30 2.95 10.18
N THR A 130 8.07 2.16 9.12
CA THR A 130 7.46 2.65 7.87
C THR A 130 6.01 3.09 8.08
N VAL A 131 5.20 2.34 8.82
CA VAL A 131 3.81 2.73 9.13
C VAL A 131 3.76 4.00 9.99
N CYS A 132 4.65 4.12 10.98
CA CYS A 132 4.78 5.35 11.78
C CYS A 132 5.15 6.56 10.91
N LEU A 133 6.14 6.42 10.02
CA LEU A 133 6.52 7.49 9.09
C LEU A 133 5.38 7.87 8.13
N PHE A 134 4.63 6.87 7.66
CA PHE A 134 3.47 7.08 6.80
C PHE A 134 2.34 7.82 7.54
N ALA A 135 2.09 7.49 8.80
CA ALA A 135 1.14 8.24 9.63
C ALA A 135 1.61 9.67 9.90
N LEU A 136 2.91 9.89 10.14
CA LEU A 136 3.48 11.23 10.31
C LEU A 136 3.37 12.07 9.02
N GLN A 137 3.55 11.43 7.86
CA GLN A 137 3.38 12.08 6.56
C GLN A 137 1.96 12.66 6.38
N MET A 138 0.94 12.08 7.01
CA MET A 138 -0.44 12.59 6.97
C MET A 138 -0.64 13.91 7.71
N ILE A 139 0.23 14.23 8.67
CA ILE A 139 0.07 15.40 9.53
C ILE A 139 0.57 16.68 8.82
N LYS A 140 1.45 16.54 7.82
CA LYS A 140 1.88 17.65 6.97
C LYS A 140 1.16 17.58 5.62
N PRO A 141 0.04 18.30 5.45
CA PRO A 141 -0.70 18.27 4.21
C PRO A 141 0.01 19.03 3.09
#